data_AF-A0A2T4UQ86-F1
#
_entry.id   AF-A0A2T4UQ86-F1
#
_cell.length_a   1.000
_cell.length_b   1.000
_cell.length_c   1.000
_cell.angle_alpha   90.00
_cell.angle_beta   90.00
_cell.angle_gamma   90.00
#
_symmetry.space_group_name_H-M   'P 1'
#
loop_
_entity.id
_entity.type
_entity.pdbx_description
1 polymer ?
#
loop_
_entity_poly.entity_id
_entity_poly.type
_entity_poly.pdbx_seq_one_letter_code
_entity_poly.pdbx_strand_id
1 'polypeptide(L)'
;MTVRTLAAVAERDGRTWLVRIPELGTAVRASTVSEVDTVARAAAALLLDLPESEIEVLSTVRVTPQAGPREPVSPNGPPRP
;
A
#
# COMPACT_ATOMS: atom_id res chain seq x y z
N MET A 1 17.81 -11.50 -20.31
CA MET A 1 16.54 -10.89 -19.89
C MET A 1 16.79 -10.18 -18.59
N THR A 2 16.56 -8.87 -18.54
CA THR A 2 16.86 -8.05 -17.38
C THR A 2 15.51 -7.67 -16.78
N VAL A 3 15.03 -8.45 -15.81
CA VAL A 3 13.77 -8.16 -15.12
C VAL A 3 13.93 -6.83 -14.38
N ARG A 4 13.04 -5.88 -14.65
CA ARG A 4 13.03 -4.59 -13.94
C ARG A 4 12.14 -4.71 -12.72
N THR A 5 12.76 -4.58 -11.55
CA THR A 5 12.03 -4.57 -10.29
C THR A 5 11.61 -3.14 -9.96
N LEU A 6 10.32 -2.91 -9.77
CA LEU A 6 9.74 -1.62 -9.43
C LEU A 6 9.19 -1.65 -8.01
N ALA A 7 9.51 -0.64 -7.21
CA ALA A 7 8.92 -0.48 -5.88
C ALA A 7 7.55 0.21 -6.02
N ALA A 8 6.50 -0.43 -5.50
CA ALA A 8 5.18 0.17 -5.36
C ALA A 8 4.86 0.36 -3.87
N VAL A 9 4.37 1.53 -3.48
CA VAL A 9 3.97 1.81 -2.10
C VAL A 9 2.46 1.95 -2.05
N ALA A 10 1.79 0.98 -1.43
CA ALA A 10 0.35 1.00 -1.23
C ALA A 10 0.01 1.56 0.15
N GLU A 11 -0.65 2.71 0.16
CA GLU A 11 -1.11 3.40 1.37
C GLU A 11 -2.63 3.24 1.48
N ARG A 12 -3.13 2.81 2.65
CA ARG A 12 -4.58 2.73 2.90
C ARG A 12 -5.12 4.15 3.12
N ASP A 13 -5.84 4.67 2.14
CA ASP A 13 -6.55 5.96 2.23
C ASP A 13 -8.06 5.69 2.43
N GLY A 14 -8.44 5.47 3.70
CA GLY A 14 -9.81 5.16 4.08
C GLY A 14 -10.34 3.85 3.47
N ARG A 15 -11.24 3.96 2.50
CA ARG A 15 -11.86 2.80 1.81
C ARG A 15 -11.08 2.31 0.61
N THR A 16 -10.15 3.10 0.09
CA THR A 16 -9.36 2.78 -1.11
C THR A 16 -7.89 2.69 -0.78
N TRP A 17 -7.13 2.05 -1.66
CA TRP A 17 -5.68 1.99 -1.57
C TRP A 17 -5.07 2.90 -2.62
N LEU A 18 -4.19 3.81 -2.17
CA LEU A 18 -3.41 4.64 -3.06
C LEU A 18 -2.05 3.95 -3.26
N VAL A 19 -1.77 3.54 -4.48
CA VAL A 19 -0.53 2.86 -4.86
C VAL A 19 0.34 3.83 -5.61
N ARG A 20 1.51 4.15 -5.08
CA ARG A 20 2.48 5.04 -5.73
C ARG A 20 3.65 4.24 -6.27
N ILE A 21 4.04 4.50 -7.51
CA ILE A 21 5.22 3.92 -8.15
C ILE A 21 6.20 5.09 -8.39
N PRO A 22 7.07 5.42 -7.41
CA PRO A 22 7.97 6.56 -7.51
C PRO A 22 8.94 6.46 -8.69
N GLU A 23 9.38 5.25 -9.02
CA GLU A 23 10.25 4.95 -10.18
C GLU A 23 9.68 5.45 -11.51
N LEU A 24 8.36 5.49 -11.62
CA LEU A 24 7.63 5.93 -12.82
C LEU A 24 6.95 7.29 -12.64
N GLY A 25 7.03 7.88 -11.45
CA GLY A 25 6.30 9.10 -11.12
C GLY A 25 4.78 8.97 -11.23
N THR A 26 4.24 7.75 -11.16
CA THR A 26 2.80 7.49 -11.32
C THR A 26 2.16 7.01 -10.01
N ALA A 27 0.85 7.23 -9.89
CA ALA A 27 0.05 6.72 -8.79
C ALA A 27 -1.28 6.17 -9.31
N VAL A 28 -1.63 4.96 -8.86
CA VAL A 28 -2.88 4.27 -9.21
C VAL A 28 -3.70 4.02 -7.95
N ARG A 29 -5.02 3.90 -8.11
CA ARG A 29 -5.95 3.60 -7.02
C ARG A 29 -6.41 2.17 -7.16
N ALA A 30 -6.41 1.42 -6.06
CA ALA A 30 -6.91 0.06 -6.00
C ALA A 30 -8.01 -0.06 -4.94
N SER A 31 -8.98 -0.93 -5.19
CA SER A 31 -10.04 -1.24 -4.23
C SER A 31 -9.55 -2.22 -3.17
N THR A 32 -8.61 -3.09 -3.53
CA THR A 32 -8.05 -4.12 -2.66
C THR A 32 -6.52 -4.15 -2.72
N VAL A 33 -5.89 -4.69 -1.67
CA VAL A 33 -4.43 -4.86 -1.62
C VAL A 33 -3.93 -5.88 -2.65
N SER A 34 -4.73 -6.90 -2.98
CA SER A 34 -4.36 -7.90 -3.97
C SER A 34 -4.34 -7.34 -5.40
N GLU A 35 -5.16 -6.33 -5.69
CA GLU A 35 -5.13 -5.63 -6.98
C GLU A 35 -3.94 -4.67 -7.12
N VAL A 36 -3.30 -4.26 -6.01
CA VAL A 36 -2.18 -3.31 -6.03
C VAL A 36 -1.10 -3.77 -6.99
N ASP A 37 -0.68 -5.03 -6.89
CA ASP A 37 0.39 -5.59 -7.69
C ASP A 37 0.02 -5.64 -9.17
N THR A 38 -1.16 -6.18 -9.49
CA THR A 38 -1.66 -6.30 -10.87
C THR A 38 -1.85 -4.94 -11.53
N VAL A 39 -2.48 -3.98 -10.83
CA VAL A 39 -2.73 -2.64 -11.37
C VAL A 39 -1.42 -1.86 -11.52
N ALA A 40 -0.49 -1.99 -10.57
CA ALA A 40 0.82 -1.35 -10.65
C ALA A 40 1.66 -1.94 -11.80
N ARG A 41 1.64 -3.27 -11.97
CA ARG A 41 2.35 -3.95 -13.05
C ARG A 41 1.80 -3.59 -14.41
N ALA A 42 0.47 -3.58 -14.57
CA ALA A 42 -0.18 -3.19 -15.82
C ALA A 42 0.13 -1.73 -16.18
N ALA A 43 0.08 -0.81 -15.20
CA ALA A 43 0.45 0.59 -15.41
C ALA A 43 1.93 0.74 -15.79
N ALA A 44 2.81 -0.02 -15.14
CA ALA A 44 4.23 -0.03 -15.44
C ALA A 44 4.55 -0.57 -16.84
N ALA A 45 3.89 -1.66 -17.25
CA ALA A 45 4.01 -2.25 -18.58
C ALA A 45 3.67 -1.24 -19.67
N LEU A 46 2.56 -0.51 -19.49
CA LEU A 46 2.13 0.52 -20.43
C LEU A 46 3.08 1.73 -20.48
N LEU A 47 3.62 2.15 -19.33
CA LEU A 47 4.53 3.31 -19.27
C LEU A 47 5.93 3.00 -19.80
N LEU A 48 6.41 1.78 -19.57
CA LEU A 48 7.75 1.34 -19.98
C LEU A 48 7.78 0.72 -21.38
N ASP A 49 6.61 0.50 -22.00
CA ASP A 49 6.46 -0.25 -23.24
C ASP A 49 7.13 -1.65 -23.15
N LEU A 50 6.98 -2.30 -21.99
CA LEU A 50 7.56 -3.59 -21.69
C LEU A 50 6.48 -4.62 -21.34
N PRO A 51 6.67 -5.90 -21.68
CA PRO A 51 5.73 -6.93 -21.27
C PRO A 51 5.76 -7.09 -19.76
N GLU A 52 4.61 -7.43 -19.19
CA GLU A 52 4.47 -7.67 -17.75
C GLU A 52 5.49 -8.71 -17.25
N SER A 53 5.82 -9.73 -18.04
CA SER A 53 6.83 -10.75 -17.70
C SER A 53 8.24 -10.23 -17.45
N GLU A 54 8.59 -9.03 -17.94
CA GLU A 54 9.89 -8.38 -17.67
C GLU A 54 9.80 -7.34 -16.54
N ILE A 55 8.64 -7.20 -15.92
CA ILE A 55 8.37 -6.28 -14.82
C ILE A 55 8.03 -7.08 -13.58
N GLU A 56 8.80 -6.86 -12.52
CA GLU A 56 8.52 -7.37 -11.19
C GLU A 56 8.13 -6.20 -10.29
N VAL A 57 7.00 -6.31 -9.59
CA VAL A 57 6.52 -5.25 -8.71
C VAL A 57 6.70 -5.70 -7.26
N LEU A 58 7.42 -4.89 -6.47
CA LEU A 58 7.54 -5.06 -5.03
C LEU A 58 6.58 -4.09 -4.34
N SER A 59 5.37 -4.56 -4.08
CA SER A 59 4.37 -3.79 -3.32
C SER A 59 4.65 -3.80 -1.82
N THR A 60 5.08 -2.65 -1.30
CA THR A 60 5.15 -2.36 0.14
C THR A 60 3.83 -1.78 0.61
N VAL A 61 3.11 -2.53 1.44
CA VAL A 61 1.81 -2.10 1.98
C VAL A 61 2.03 -1.36 3.30
N ARG A 62 1.77 -0.05 3.30
CA ARG A 62 1.71 0.76 4.52
C ARG A 62 0.26 0.90 4.94
N VAL A 63 -0.13 0.05 5.88
CA VAL A 63 -1.33 0.31 6.68
C VAL A 63 -0.88 1.21 7.81
N THR A 64 -1.19 2.49 7.74
CA THR A 64 -1.23 3.30 8.96
C THR A 64 -2.31 2.65 9.82
N PRO A 65 -1.98 2.03 10.98
CA PRO A 65 -3.03 1.70 11.91
C PRO A 65 -3.70 3.04 12.22
N GLN A 66 -4.96 3.17 11.85
CA GLN A 66 -5.79 4.26 12.29
C GLN A 66 -5.55 4.37 13.79
N ALA A 67 -4.93 5.48 14.22
CA ALA A 67 -4.64 5.71 15.63
C ALA A 67 -5.92 5.43 16.40
N GLY A 68 -5.92 4.33 17.15
CA GLY A 68 -7.06 3.99 17.97
C GLY A 68 -7.22 5.06 19.04
N PRO A 69 -8.43 5.52 19.33
CA PRO A 69 -8.73 6.08 20.63
C PRO A 69 -9.52 5.03 21.38
N ARG A 70 -8.87 4.43 22.37
CA ARG A 70 -9.50 4.24 23.67
C ARG A 70 -8.37 3.97 24.67
N GLU A 71 -8.18 4.96 25.53
CA GLU A 71 -7.33 4.92 26.71
C GLU A 71 -7.36 3.53 27.37
N PRO A 72 -6.24 3.04 27.94
CA PRO A 72 -6.34 2.06 29.00
C PRO A 72 -7.09 2.76 30.14
N VAL A 73 -8.37 2.46 30.27
CA VAL A 73 -9.15 2.83 31.46
C VAL A 73 -8.34 2.38 32.67
N SER A 74 -7.86 3.35 33.45
CA SER A 74 -7.16 3.09 34.69
C SER A 74 -8.03 2.15 35.55
N PRO A 75 -7.50 1.01 36.03
CA PRO A 75 -8.29 0.14 36.88
C PRO A 75 -8.49 0.87 38.20
N ASN A 76 -9.74 1.24 38.48
CA ASN A 76 -10.29 1.57 39.80
C ASN A 76 -9.32 2.23 40.80
N GLY A 77 -9.49 3.54 40.98
CA GLY A 77 -9.04 4.22 42.20
C GLY A 77 -9.59 3.55 43.47
N PRO A 78 -8.90 3.71 44.62
CA PRO A 78 -9.04 2.83 45.77
C PRO A 78 -10.43 2.93 46.44
N PRO A 79 -10.88 1.85 47.13
CA PRO A 79 -12.13 1.89 47.88
C PRO A 79 -12.00 2.87 49.04
N ARG A 80 -12.97 3.78 49.21
CA ARG A 80 -13.07 4.60 50.42
C ARG A 80 -13.91 3.88 51.49
N PRO A 81 -13.48 3.92 52.76
CA PRO A 81 -14.17 3.32 53.90
C PRO A 81 -15.43 4.08 54.32
#